data_AF-A0A9W4XD21-F1
#
_entry.id   AF-A0A9W4XD21-F1
#
_cell.length_a   1.000
_cell.length_b   1.000
_cell.length_c   1.000
_cell.angle_alpha   90.00
_cell.angle_beta   90.00
_cell.angle_gamma   90.00
#
_symmetry.space_group_name_H-M   'P 1'
#
loop_
_entity.id
_entity.type
_entity.pdbx_description
1 polymer ?
#
loop_
_entity_poly.entity_id
_entity_poly.type
_entity_poly.pdbx_seq_one_letter_code
_entity_poly.pdbx_strand_id
1 'polypeptide(L)'
;MVAIARSFGAARLAARSVQSAGKPATRFVSTQAPLRVQAPKNSLVMNSAVRNAFKNNAGRQMMQKRGVVESTAAAMVAAAKIQGAGIATVGLAGAGVGIGTVFGALIQGVARNPSLRGQLFQYAVLGFAFAEATGLFALMMSFLLLYVAN
;
A
#
# COMPACT_ATOMS: atom_id res chain seq x y z
N MET A 1 -11.89 6.49 22.37
CA MET A 1 -13.30 6.90 22.29
C MET A 1 -13.48 7.54 20.92
N VAL A 2 -13.80 6.75 19.89
CA VAL A 2 -15.16 6.50 19.36
C VAL A 2 -15.73 7.70 18.61
N ALA A 3 -15.81 7.56 17.28
CA ALA A 3 -16.88 7.99 16.36
C ALA A 3 -16.30 7.91 14.93
N ILE A 4 -16.41 6.80 14.19
CA ILE A 4 -17.62 6.31 13.52
C ILE A 4 -18.43 7.45 12.91
N ALA A 5 -18.26 7.67 11.61
CA ALA A 5 -19.33 8.15 10.72
C ALA A 5 -19.04 7.72 9.27
N ARG A 6 -19.44 6.49 8.93
CA ARG A 6 -19.85 6.16 7.56
C ARG A 6 -21.16 6.94 7.31
N SER A 7 -21.14 7.94 6.44
CA SER A 7 -22.38 8.50 5.87
C SER A 7 -22.61 7.94 4.48
N PHE A 8 -23.67 7.16 4.40
CA PHE A 8 -24.34 6.68 3.20
C PHE A 8 -24.84 7.85 2.33
N GLY A 9 -24.82 7.65 1.01
CA GLY A 9 -26.05 7.71 0.22
C GLY A 9 -26.42 9.03 -0.47
N ALA A 10 -26.89 8.86 -1.72
CA ALA A 10 -27.69 9.77 -2.54
C ALA A 10 -26.94 10.97 -3.16
N ALA A 11 -27.12 11.35 -4.43
CA ALA A 11 -28.17 11.04 -5.38
C ALA A 11 -27.60 11.14 -6.81
N ARG A 12 -27.80 10.06 -7.56
CA ARG A 12 -27.68 10.01 -9.02
C ARG A 12 -29.10 10.01 -9.55
N LEU A 13 -29.72 11.15 -9.84
CA LEU A 13 -30.88 11.21 -10.74
C LEU A 13 -31.30 12.64 -11.13
N ALA A 14 -31.37 12.85 -12.44
CA ALA A 14 -32.34 13.65 -13.19
C ALA A 14 -32.60 15.13 -12.82
N ALA A 15 -32.33 16.01 -13.79
CA ALA A 15 -33.39 16.82 -14.38
C ALA A 15 -32.96 17.36 -15.75
N ARG A 16 -33.75 17.02 -16.76
CA ARG A 16 -33.73 17.52 -18.14
C ARG A 16 -34.87 18.54 -18.24
N SER A 17 -34.57 19.78 -18.61
CA SER A 17 -35.55 20.74 -19.16
C SER A 17 -34.78 21.86 -19.87
N VAL A 18 -34.72 21.87 -21.20
CA VAL A 18 -35.63 22.62 -22.08
C VAL A 18 -35.51 24.14 -21.87
N GLN A 19 -34.76 24.79 -22.77
CA GLN A 19 -34.87 26.20 -23.19
C GLN A 19 -33.86 26.39 -24.34
N SER A 20 -34.15 26.97 -25.50
CA SER A 20 -35.36 27.53 -26.09
C SER A 20 -35.07 27.67 -27.59
N ALA A 21 -36.06 27.42 -28.43
CA ALA A 21 -36.02 27.56 -29.88
C ALA A 21 -36.58 28.92 -30.35
N GLY A 22 -36.17 29.36 -31.54
CA GLY A 22 -36.77 30.47 -32.32
C GLY A 22 -35.77 31.62 -32.57
N LYS A 23 -35.46 32.08 -33.79
CA LYS A 23 -36.21 32.16 -35.06
C LYS A 23 -35.26 32.38 -36.28
N PRO A 24 -35.76 32.36 -37.54
CA PRO A 24 -35.07 31.87 -38.74
C PRO A 24 -34.62 32.92 -39.79
N ALA A 25 -33.75 32.45 -40.71
CA ALA A 25 -33.62 32.74 -42.15
C ALA A 25 -33.66 34.19 -42.70
N THR A 26 -32.55 34.62 -43.33
CA THR A 26 -32.41 35.35 -44.62
C THR A 26 -30.88 35.44 -44.88
N ARG A 27 -30.26 35.29 -46.05
CA ARG A 27 -30.61 35.65 -47.43
C ARG A 27 -29.63 34.91 -48.38
N PHE A 28 -30.15 34.36 -49.48
CA PHE A 28 -29.41 33.80 -50.63
C PHE A 28 -28.48 34.84 -51.29
N VAL A 29 -27.36 34.42 -51.88
CA VAL A 29 -26.93 34.67 -53.29
C VAL A 29 -25.71 33.79 -53.63
N SER A 30 -25.75 33.17 -54.81
CA SER A 30 -24.74 32.30 -55.41
C SER A 30 -23.72 33.06 -56.27
N THR A 31 -22.48 32.57 -56.33
CA THR A 31 -21.61 32.67 -57.53
C THR A 31 -20.65 31.47 -57.59
N GLN A 32 -20.68 30.73 -58.72
CA GLN A 32 -19.67 29.86 -59.38
C GLN A 32 -18.41 29.40 -58.58
N ALA A 33 -17.87 28.18 -58.68
CA ALA A 33 -17.81 27.20 -59.77
C ALA A 33 -17.37 25.80 -59.24
N PRO A 34 -17.59 24.69 -59.99
CA PRO A 34 -17.25 23.34 -59.56
C PRO A 34 -15.83 22.96 -60.02
N LEU A 35 -14.96 22.52 -59.10
CA LEU A 35 -13.85 21.61 -59.41
C LEU A 35 -13.50 20.84 -58.14
N ARG A 36 -14.15 19.68 -58.02
CA ARG A 36 -13.86 18.64 -57.05
C ARG A 36 -12.51 18.02 -57.38
N VAL A 37 -11.44 18.50 -56.73
CA VAL A 37 -10.20 17.74 -56.56
C VAL A 37 -10.19 17.21 -55.14
N GLN A 38 -10.85 16.08 -54.97
CA GLN A 38 -10.76 15.31 -53.74
C GLN A 38 -9.40 14.63 -53.74
N ALA A 39 -8.43 15.19 -52.99
CA ALA A 39 -7.13 14.58 -52.78
C ALA A 39 -7.31 13.11 -52.35
N PRO A 40 -6.66 12.13 -53.00
CA PRO A 40 -6.74 10.74 -52.59
C PRO A 40 -6.00 10.60 -51.26
N LYS A 41 -6.75 10.74 -50.17
CA LYS A 41 -6.27 10.39 -48.84
C LYS A 41 -6.29 8.87 -48.71
N ASN A 42 -5.40 8.21 -49.44
CA ASN A 42 -4.91 6.87 -49.10
C ASN A 42 -3.97 6.96 -47.89
N SER A 43 -4.34 7.74 -46.87
CA SER A 43 -3.75 7.61 -45.55
C SER A 43 -4.68 6.71 -44.76
N LEU A 44 -4.35 5.41 -44.77
CA LEU A 44 -4.76 4.38 -43.81
C LEU A 44 -6.13 4.68 -43.17
N VAL A 45 -7.21 4.16 -43.76
CA VAL A 45 -8.61 4.45 -43.42
C VAL A 45 -8.94 4.04 -41.98
N MET A 46 -8.46 4.84 -41.03
CA MET A 46 -8.88 4.85 -39.64
C MET A 46 -9.97 5.91 -39.57
N ASN A 47 -11.23 5.44 -39.57
CA ASN A 47 -12.43 6.27 -39.40
C ASN A 47 -12.20 7.23 -38.24
N SER A 48 -12.54 8.51 -38.41
CA SER A 48 -12.33 9.56 -37.42
C SER A 48 -12.89 9.19 -36.04
N ALA A 49 -13.96 8.39 -35.98
CA ALA A 49 -14.48 7.82 -34.74
C ALA A 49 -13.48 6.86 -34.05
N VAL A 50 -12.85 5.95 -34.80
CA VAL A 50 -11.85 4.99 -34.31
C VAL A 50 -10.54 5.72 -33.95
N ARG A 51 -10.16 6.73 -34.73
CA ARG A 51 -9.00 7.58 -34.45
C ARG A 51 -9.19 8.40 -33.18
N ASN A 52 -10.38 8.96 -32.97
CA ASN A 52 -10.72 9.70 -31.76
C ASN A 52 -10.81 8.75 -30.56
N ALA A 53 -11.38 7.55 -30.71
CA ALA A 53 -11.36 6.53 -29.66
C ALA A 53 -9.92 6.14 -29.27
N PHE A 54 -9.02 5.95 -30.24
CA PHE A 54 -7.62 5.61 -29.99
C PHE A 54 -6.84 6.77 -29.34
N LYS A 55 -7.04 8.00 -29.80
CA LYS A 55 -6.47 9.20 -29.16
C LYS A 55 -6.98 9.40 -27.73
N ASN A 56 -8.27 9.19 -27.50
CA ASN A 56 -8.89 9.29 -26.18
C ASN A 56 -8.37 8.18 -25.24
N ASN A 57 -8.15 6.96 -25.74
CA ASN A 57 -7.57 5.86 -24.95
C ASN A 57 -6.08 6.08 -24.66
N ALA A 58 -5.30 6.64 -25.60
CA ALA A 58 -3.90 6.98 -25.38
C ALA A 58 -3.74 8.09 -24.30
N GLY A 59 -4.63 9.09 -24.28
CA GLY A 59 -4.66 10.12 -23.23
C GLY A 59 -5.00 9.56 -21.84
N ARG A 60 -5.87 8.53 -21.78
CA ARG A 60 -6.23 7.86 -20.53
C ARG A 60 -5.08 7.01 -19.97
N GLN A 61 -4.30 6.36 -20.82
CA GLN A 61 -3.13 5.56 -20.39
C GLN A 61 -2.00 6.41 -19.78
N MET A 62 -1.81 7.66 -20.26
CA MET A 62 -0.83 8.58 -19.65
C MET A 62 -1.29 9.14 -18.29
N MET A 63 -2.61 9.30 -18.08
CA MET A 63 -3.16 9.83 -16.84
C MET A 63 -3.27 8.77 -15.73
N GLN A 64 -3.39 7.49 -16.09
CA GLN A 64 -3.45 6.37 -15.15
C GLN A 64 -2.10 6.05 -14.49
N LYS A 65 -0.98 6.41 -15.13
CA LYS A 65 0.38 6.12 -14.63
C LYS A 65 0.77 6.91 -13.39
N ARG A 66 0.02 7.96 -13.01
CA ARG A 66 0.29 8.73 -11.77
C ARG A 66 -0.43 8.16 -10.55
N GLY A 67 -1.71 7.78 -10.69
CA GLY A 67 -2.48 7.22 -9.57
C GLY A 67 -2.05 5.81 -9.15
N VAL A 68 -1.60 4.97 -10.11
CA VAL A 68 -1.16 3.60 -9.81
C VAL A 68 0.17 3.58 -9.06
N VAL A 69 1.07 4.53 -9.32
CA VAL A 69 2.41 4.53 -8.70
C VAL A 69 2.32 4.89 -7.22
N GLU A 70 1.38 5.76 -6.83
CA GLU A 70 1.17 6.15 -5.43
C GLU A 70 0.50 5.03 -4.62
N SER A 71 -0.50 4.34 -5.21
CA SER A 71 -1.10 3.16 -4.58
C SER A 71 -0.12 1.99 -4.45
N THR A 72 0.75 1.80 -5.44
CA THR A 72 1.74 0.73 -5.43
C THR A 72 2.90 1.06 -4.48
N ALA A 73 3.33 2.32 -4.39
CA ALA A 73 4.35 2.74 -3.43
C ALA A 73 3.88 2.54 -1.99
N ALA A 74 2.64 2.94 -1.67
CA ALA A 74 2.04 2.70 -0.35
C ALA A 74 1.91 1.19 -0.05
N ALA A 75 1.53 0.38 -1.03
CA ALA A 75 1.47 -1.08 -0.88
C ALA A 75 2.85 -1.72 -0.64
N MET A 76 3.89 -1.23 -1.32
CA MET A 76 5.28 -1.71 -1.16
C MET A 76 5.82 -1.39 0.23
N VAL A 77 5.55 -0.18 0.76
CA VAL A 77 5.94 0.20 2.12
C VAL A 77 5.20 -0.67 3.15
N ALA A 78 3.89 -0.89 2.97
CA ALA A 78 3.12 -1.77 3.84
C ALA A 78 3.63 -3.22 3.84
N ALA A 79 3.97 -3.77 2.67
CA ALA A 79 4.56 -5.09 2.55
C ALA A 79 5.94 -5.18 3.23
N ALA A 80 6.81 -4.19 2.97
CA ALA A 80 8.15 -4.12 3.55
C ALA A 80 8.10 -4.03 5.09
N LYS A 81 7.14 -3.31 5.66
CA LYS A 81 6.93 -3.24 7.12
C LYS A 81 6.66 -4.60 7.74
N ILE A 82 5.73 -5.36 7.18
CA ILE A 82 5.34 -6.68 7.72
C ILE A 82 6.51 -7.67 7.59
N GLN A 83 7.24 -7.60 6.48
CA GLN A 83 8.39 -8.46 6.21
C GLN A 83 9.57 -8.13 7.15
N GLY A 84 9.87 -6.84 7.32
CA GLY A 84 10.89 -6.37 8.27
C GLY A 84 10.53 -6.69 9.72
N ALA A 85 9.27 -6.52 10.10
CA ALA A 85 8.80 -6.87 11.43
C ALA A 85 8.95 -8.37 11.74
N GLY A 86 8.65 -9.24 10.76
CA GLY A 86 8.87 -10.68 10.90
C GLY A 86 10.35 -11.04 11.08
N ILE A 87 11.23 -10.49 10.25
CA ILE A 87 12.68 -10.75 10.34
C ILE A 87 13.27 -10.22 11.66
N ALA A 88 12.78 -9.09 12.16
CA ALA A 88 13.21 -8.55 13.46
C ALA A 88 12.95 -9.52 14.64
N THR A 89 11.93 -10.36 14.56
CA THR A 89 11.59 -11.32 15.64
C THR A 89 12.55 -12.50 15.74
N VAL A 90 13.42 -12.73 14.75
CA VAL A 90 14.40 -13.84 14.77
C VAL A 90 15.33 -13.75 15.99
N GLY A 91 15.55 -12.54 16.54
CA GLY A 91 16.28 -12.33 17.78
C GLY A 91 15.73 -13.08 19.00
N LEU A 92 14.44 -13.45 19.01
CA LEU A 92 13.84 -14.26 20.06
C LEU A 92 14.43 -15.67 20.15
N ALA A 93 14.95 -16.21 19.05
CA ALA A 93 15.65 -17.49 19.08
C ALA A 93 16.87 -17.42 20.02
N GLY A 94 17.59 -16.29 20.01
CA GLY A 94 18.73 -16.06 20.92
C GLY A 94 18.31 -16.02 22.38
N ALA A 95 17.18 -15.39 22.69
CA ALA A 95 16.62 -15.38 24.05
C ALA A 95 16.27 -16.80 24.51
N GLY A 96 15.60 -17.60 23.67
CA GLY A 96 15.27 -18.99 23.98
C GLY A 96 16.51 -19.86 24.26
N VAL A 97 17.55 -19.73 23.44
CA VAL A 97 18.83 -20.42 23.65
C VAL A 97 19.51 -19.95 24.94
N GLY A 98 19.51 -18.64 25.22
CA GLY A 98 20.08 -18.06 26.43
C GLY A 98 19.40 -18.58 27.71
N ILE A 99 18.07 -18.62 27.72
CA ILE A 99 17.29 -19.14 28.85
C ILE A 99 17.61 -20.63 29.08
N GLY A 100 17.62 -21.43 28.00
CA GLY A 100 17.94 -22.86 28.09
C GLY A 100 19.35 -23.12 28.63
N THR A 101 20.34 -22.33 28.21
CA THR A 101 21.71 -22.46 28.71
C THR A 101 21.86 -22.02 30.16
N VAL A 102 21.24 -20.91 30.57
CA VAL A 102 21.26 -20.44 31.96
C VAL A 102 20.63 -21.47 32.91
N PHE A 103 19.44 -21.98 32.60
CA PHE A 103 18.79 -22.99 33.44
C PHE A 103 19.49 -24.35 33.37
N GLY A 104 20.07 -24.72 32.23
CA GLY A 104 20.90 -25.93 32.11
C GLY A 104 22.12 -25.87 33.03
N ALA A 105 22.84 -24.74 33.03
CA ALA A 105 23.99 -24.52 33.92
C ALA A 105 23.57 -24.47 35.40
N LEU A 106 22.40 -23.90 35.71
CA LEU A 106 21.86 -23.91 37.07
C LEU A 106 21.64 -25.33 37.58
N ILE A 107 20.97 -26.19 36.81
CA ILE A 107 20.68 -27.57 37.24
C ILE A 107 21.99 -28.34 37.47
N GLN A 108 22.95 -28.22 36.55
CA GLN A 108 24.26 -28.86 36.72
C GLN A 108 25.04 -28.32 37.93
N GLY A 109 24.99 -27.00 38.18
CA GLY A 109 25.63 -26.38 39.33
C GLY A 109 25.02 -26.83 40.65
N VAL A 110 23.68 -26.86 40.74
CA VAL A 110 22.95 -27.33 41.92
C VAL A 110 23.16 -28.83 42.15
N ALA A 111 23.23 -29.63 41.09
CA ALA A 111 23.50 -31.07 41.20
C ALA A 111 24.90 -31.36 41.76
N ARG A 112 25.89 -30.51 41.51
CA ARG A 112 27.25 -30.64 42.07
C ARG A 112 27.35 -30.17 43.51
N ASN A 113 26.70 -29.05 43.85
CA ASN A 113 26.74 -28.46 45.19
C ASN A 113 25.37 -27.91 45.60
N PRO A 114 24.49 -28.72 46.22
CA PRO A 114 23.13 -28.31 46.56
C PRO A 114 23.07 -27.26 47.68
N SER A 115 24.11 -27.12 48.51
CA SER A 115 24.21 -26.12 49.57
C SER A 115 24.20 -24.68 49.06
N LEU A 116 24.68 -24.45 47.83
CA LEU A 116 24.76 -23.12 47.21
C LEU A 116 23.53 -22.78 46.34
N ARG A 117 22.48 -23.63 46.37
CA ARG A 117 21.29 -23.49 45.51
C ARG A 117 20.67 -22.10 45.55
N GLY A 118 20.57 -21.48 46.73
CA GLY A 118 19.96 -20.15 46.86
C GLY A 118 20.71 -19.07 46.09
N GLN A 119 22.05 -19.08 46.17
CA GLN A 119 22.91 -18.11 45.50
C GLN A 119 22.98 -18.38 43.99
N LEU A 120 23.10 -19.65 43.58
CA LEU A 120 23.05 -20.04 42.17
C LEU A 120 21.71 -19.68 41.52
N PHE A 121 20.60 -19.84 42.24
CA PHE A 121 19.28 -19.45 41.75
C PHE A 121 19.18 -17.93 41.56
N GLN A 122 19.71 -17.12 42.46
CA GLN A 122 19.77 -15.66 42.28
C GLN A 122 20.58 -15.27 41.02
N TYR A 123 21.73 -15.89 40.79
CA TYR A 123 22.51 -15.65 39.56
C TYR A 123 21.78 -16.13 38.30
N ALA A 124 21.08 -17.26 38.37
CA ALA A 124 20.29 -17.74 37.25
C ALA A 124 19.10 -16.83 36.93
N VAL A 125 18.41 -16.30 37.94
CA VAL A 125 17.32 -15.32 37.73
C VAL A 125 17.85 -14.02 37.14
N LEU A 126 19.03 -13.55 37.57
CA LEU A 126 19.70 -12.41 36.96
C LEU A 126 20.02 -12.68 35.47
N GLY A 127 20.60 -13.85 35.17
CA GLY A 127 20.90 -14.26 33.80
C GLY A 127 19.66 -14.41 32.92
N PHE A 128 18.57 -14.97 33.47
CA PHE A 128 17.27 -15.05 32.82
C PHE A 128 16.71 -13.66 32.51
N ALA A 129 16.76 -12.73 33.46
CA ALA A 129 16.28 -11.37 33.26
C ALA A 129 17.04 -10.64 32.13
N PHE A 130 18.36 -10.82 32.04
CA PHE A 130 19.13 -10.28 30.92
C PHE A 130 18.81 -10.96 29.58
N ALA A 131 18.63 -12.29 29.57
CA ALA A 131 18.23 -13.01 28.36
C ALA A 131 16.85 -12.51 27.86
N GLU A 132 15.87 -12.38 28.75
CA GLU A 132 14.55 -11.80 28.44
C GLU A 132 14.64 -10.35 27.99
N ALA A 133 15.49 -9.53 28.62
CA ALA A 133 15.66 -8.13 28.20
C ALA A 133 16.10 -8.03 26.73
N THR A 134 17.01 -8.90 26.28
CA THR A 134 17.42 -8.94 24.87
C THR A 134 16.31 -9.45 23.94
N GLY A 135 15.50 -10.42 24.38
CA GLY A 135 14.36 -10.92 23.63
C GLY A 135 13.24 -9.89 23.47
N LEU A 136 12.88 -9.23 24.57
CA LEU A 136 11.90 -8.15 24.57
C LEU A 136 12.37 -6.93 23.78
N PHE A 137 13.69 -6.67 23.76
CA PHE A 137 14.25 -5.62 22.90
C PHE A 137 14.05 -5.92 21.41
N ALA A 138 14.25 -7.16 20.98
CA ALA A 138 13.96 -7.57 19.60
C ALA A 138 12.46 -7.44 19.26
N LEU A 139 11.58 -7.84 20.18
CA LEU A 139 10.13 -7.64 20.01
C LEU A 139 9.74 -6.16 19.97
N MET A 140 10.36 -5.32 20.79
CA MET A 140 10.13 -3.88 20.77
C MET A 140 10.41 -3.30 19.38
N MET A 141 11.52 -3.71 18.74
CA MET A 141 11.82 -3.28 17.37
C MET A 141 10.81 -3.79 16.34
N SER A 142 10.34 -5.03 16.47
CA SER A 142 9.29 -5.57 15.61
C SER A 142 7.99 -4.75 15.70
N PHE A 143 7.57 -4.37 16.91
CA PHE A 143 6.37 -3.53 17.11
C PHE A 143 6.56 -2.10 16.61
N LEU A 144 7.75 -1.52 16.74
CA LEU A 144 8.08 -0.22 16.17
C LEU A 144 7.90 -0.23 14.64
N LEU A 145 8.36 -1.29 13.97
CA LEU A 145 8.20 -1.44 12.51
C LEU A 145 6.73 -1.62 12.09
N LEU A 146 5.90 -2.30 12.88
CA LEU A 146 4.47 -2.49 12.54
C LEU A 146 3.63 -1.24 12.79
N TYR A 147 3.78 -0.61 13.96
CA TYR A 147 2.83 0.39 14.44
C TYR A 147 3.30 1.84 14.32
N VAL A 148 4.61 2.09 14.24
CA VAL A 148 5.15 3.46 14.22
C VAL A 148 5.57 3.90 12.81
N ALA A 149 6.09 3.00 11.98
CA ALA A 149 6.54 3.35 10.63
C ALA A 149 5.33 3.62 9.71
N ASN A 150 4.86 4.86 9.55
CA ASN A 150 3.74 5.22 8.65
C ASN A 150 4.20 6.08 7.47
#